data_AF-A0A0F6YJ26-F1
#
_entry.id   AF-A0A0F6YJ26-F1
#
_cell.length_a   1.000
_cell.length_b   1.000
_cell.length_c   1.000
_cell.angle_alpha   90.00
_cell.angle_beta   90.00
_cell.angle_gamma   90.00
#
_symmetry.space_group_name_H-M   'P 1'
#
loop_
_entity.id
_entity.type
_entity.pdbx_description
1 polymer ?
#
loop_
_entity_poly.entity_id
_entity_poly.type
_entity_poly.pdbx_seq_one_letter_code
_entity_poly.pdbx_strand_id
1 'polypeptide(L)'
;MSPRETNEALDDQRKQAVARKPRIEVRRFQGTAKHAEQLAHMRVAHLTDLHFGRVTPMAVQRRAVELTNEAKPDLVVITGDFVCHSQLYLDQLVETLGALQAPTIAVLGNHDYWSGAPEVARALKKADVEVLRNQHTVITLDHQRIQVVGLDDSYTGHCDREKALKGLRRDLPSLGLSHIAEEADALWHHGVPLVLAGHTHAGQVTLARLHELALGRIVGHKYVHGLYGKRAGAPLGAVYVGAGIGAAVMPLRIGERGRRELAIFELGADVHDFDEHHDEQVAHVGRKPSPELTQKRQDYVFKRELQREIREARKYLAELKKQGRGLSSPPPPPSETDDLSSPPAPPEGLDDLATLDGPARELPTFRDPER
;
A
#
# COMPACT_ATOMS: atom_id res chain seq x y z
N MET A 1 0.78 -56.74 -1.61
CA MET A 1 1.28 -55.47 -1.06
C MET A 1 0.81 -55.37 0.37
N SER A 2 1.73 -55.17 1.30
CA SER A 2 1.43 -55.10 2.73
C SER A 2 0.67 -53.79 3.05
N PRO A 3 -0.13 -53.75 4.14
CA PRO A 3 -0.83 -52.52 4.56
C PRO A 3 0.10 -51.32 4.80
N ARG A 4 1.40 -51.56 5.06
CA ARG A 4 2.43 -50.51 5.21
C ARG A 4 2.82 -49.88 3.88
N GLU A 5 2.96 -50.69 2.82
CA GLU A 5 3.32 -50.20 1.47
C GLU A 5 2.18 -49.36 0.84
N THR A 6 0.92 -49.69 1.14
CA THR A 6 -0.23 -48.86 0.72
C THR A 6 -0.34 -47.55 1.51
N ASN A 7 0.07 -47.53 2.78
CA ASN A 7 0.07 -46.29 3.57
C ASN A 7 1.21 -45.37 3.16
N GLU A 8 2.41 -45.88 2.86
CA GLU A 8 3.52 -45.06 2.34
C GLU A 8 3.21 -44.48 0.96
N ALA A 9 2.58 -45.25 0.06
CA ALA A 9 2.15 -44.74 -1.25
C ALA A 9 1.03 -43.68 -1.15
N LEU A 10 0.13 -43.79 -0.16
CA LEU A 10 -0.90 -42.78 0.12
C LEU A 10 -0.34 -41.54 0.83
N ASP A 11 0.68 -41.71 1.67
CA ASP A 11 1.37 -40.60 2.33
C ASP A 11 2.28 -39.86 1.36
N ASP A 12 2.91 -40.57 0.41
CA ASP A 12 3.66 -39.99 -0.69
C ASP A 12 2.73 -39.36 -1.73
N GLN A 13 1.53 -39.90 -2.00
CA GLN A 13 0.51 -39.17 -2.77
C GLN A 13 -0.04 -37.94 -2.03
N ARG A 14 -0.06 -37.93 -0.69
CA ARG A 14 -0.40 -36.75 0.13
C ARG A 14 0.73 -35.72 0.20
N LYS A 15 1.99 -36.16 0.16
CA LYS A 15 3.18 -35.29 0.08
C LYS A 15 3.44 -34.79 -1.35
N GLN A 16 3.10 -35.59 -2.37
CA GLN A 16 3.11 -35.26 -3.81
C GLN A 16 1.83 -34.57 -4.29
N ALA A 17 0.80 -34.46 -3.45
CA ALA A 17 -0.08 -33.32 -3.47
C ALA A 17 0.71 -32.07 -3.00
N VAL A 18 1.76 -31.76 -3.77
CA VAL A 18 2.52 -30.51 -3.74
C VAL A 18 1.49 -29.42 -3.56
N ALA A 19 1.58 -28.68 -2.44
CA ALA A 19 0.73 -27.53 -2.21
C ALA A 19 0.82 -26.66 -3.46
N ARG A 20 -0.22 -26.71 -4.32
CA ARG A 20 -0.20 -26.04 -5.62
C ARG A 20 0.15 -24.59 -5.34
N LYS A 21 1.25 -24.10 -5.93
CA LYS A 21 1.68 -22.70 -5.77
C LYS A 21 0.46 -21.80 -5.99
N PRO A 22 0.20 -20.83 -5.10
CA PRO A 22 -0.96 -19.96 -5.26
C PRO A 22 -0.93 -19.29 -6.64
N ARG A 23 -2.08 -19.32 -7.33
CA ARG A 23 -2.20 -18.70 -8.64
C ARG A 23 -2.29 -17.18 -8.49
N ILE A 24 -1.32 -16.48 -9.05
CA ILE A 24 -1.24 -15.02 -9.18
C ILE A 24 -0.97 -14.77 -10.67
N GLU A 25 -1.83 -13.99 -11.32
CA GLU A 25 -1.68 -13.61 -12.72
C GLU A 25 -0.64 -12.48 -12.83
N VAL A 26 0.33 -12.62 -13.71
CA VAL A 26 1.26 -11.53 -14.04
C VAL A 26 0.70 -10.80 -15.24
N ARG A 27 0.35 -9.53 -15.08
CA ARG A 27 -0.23 -8.68 -16.12
C ARG A 27 0.80 -7.67 -16.56
N ARG A 28 0.94 -7.44 -17.87
CA ARG A 28 1.90 -6.49 -18.42
C ARG A 28 1.15 -5.33 -19.08
N PHE A 29 1.67 -4.14 -18.86
CA PHE A 29 1.15 -2.90 -19.39
C PHE A 29 2.29 -2.00 -19.81
N GLN A 30 2.02 -1.12 -20.76
CA GLN A 30 2.94 -0.06 -21.12
C GLN A 30 2.72 1.17 -20.25
N GLY A 31 3.77 2.00 -20.17
CA GLY A 31 3.67 3.37 -19.68
C GLY A 31 2.81 4.26 -20.57
N THR A 32 2.86 5.56 -20.31
CA THR A 32 2.21 6.56 -21.18
C THR A 32 3.16 7.02 -22.29
N ALA A 33 2.63 7.65 -23.34
CA ALA A 33 3.45 8.26 -24.39
C ALA A 33 4.51 9.23 -23.83
N LYS A 34 4.15 9.99 -22.78
CA LYS A 34 5.09 10.86 -22.08
C LYS A 34 6.23 10.10 -21.39
N HIS A 35 5.99 8.86 -20.91
CA HIS A 35 7.09 8.02 -20.41
C HIS A 35 8.00 7.56 -21.54
N ALA A 36 7.45 7.17 -22.70
CA ALA A 36 8.23 6.81 -23.89
C ALA A 36 9.10 7.97 -24.40
N GLU A 37 8.65 9.22 -24.23
CA GLU A 37 9.43 10.41 -24.59
C GLU A 37 10.57 10.74 -23.60
N GLN A 38 10.47 10.30 -22.33
CA GLN A 38 11.33 10.76 -21.23
C GLN A 38 12.20 9.66 -20.61
N LEU A 39 11.93 8.39 -20.92
CA LEU A 39 12.64 7.20 -20.41
C LEU A 39 12.99 6.29 -21.58
N ALA A 40 14.14 5.61 -21.50
CA ALA A 40 14.53 4.59 -22.47
C ALA A 40 13.75 3.29 -22.22
N HIS A 41 13.92 2.70 -21.05
CA HIS A 41 13.14 1.55 -20.58
C HIS A 41 13.28 1.47 -19.06
N MET A 42 12.17 1.21 -18.37
CA MET A 42 12.14 0.97 -16.93
C MET A 42 10.97 0.07 -16.58
N ARG A 43 11.25 -1.07 -15.96
CA ARG A 43 10.25 -2.03 -15.50
C ARG A 43 9.83 -1.71 -14.07
N VAL A 44 8.55 -1.42 -13.90
CA VAL A 44 7.94 -1.17 -12.58
C VAL A 44 6.99 -2.31 -12.22
N ALA A 45 7.25 -2.99 -11.11
CA ALA A 45 6.34 -3.98 -10.55
C ALA A 45 5.37 -3.32 -9.56
N HIS A 46 4.07 -3.50 -9.76
CA HIS A 46 3.01 -2.96 -8.92
C HIS A 46 2.30 -4.07 -8.15
N LEU A 47 2.39 -4.00 -6.83
CA LEU A 47 1.63 -4.80 -5.88
C LEU A 47 0.63 -3.91 -5.13
N THR A 48 -0.47 -4.48 -4.67
CA THR A 48 -1.43 -3.75 -3.84
C THR A 48 -2.27 -4.70 -3.00
N ASP A 49 -2.87 -4.16 -1.94
CA ASP A 49 -3.83 -4.85 -1.07
C ASP A 49 -3.29 -6.23 -0.63
N LEU A 50 -2.10 -6.24 -0.01
CA LEU A 50 -1.46 -7.49 0.43
C LEU A 50 -2.26 -8.15 1.55
N HIS A 51 -2.82 -7.37 2.48
CA HIS A 51 -3.61 -7.86 3.63
C HIS A 51 -2.96 -9.04 4.37
N PHE A 52 -1.74 -8.84 4.86
CA PHE A 52 -1.12 -9.71 5.86
C PHE A 52 -2.07 -9.85 7.05
N GLY A 53 -2.40 -11.10 7.37
CA GLY A 53 -3.48 -11.39 8.30
C GLY A 53 -3.87 -12.86 8.29
N ARG A 54 -4.92 -13.17 9.03
CA ARG A 54 -5.47 -14.54 9.11
C ARG A 54 -6.12 -15.01 7.80
N VAL A 55 -6.59 -14.08 6.98
CA VAL A 55 -7.39 -14.38 5.78
C VAL A 55 -6.51 -14.73 4.59
N THR A 56 -5.42 -13.98 4.37
CA THR A 56 -4.49 -14.22 3.26
C THR A 56 -3.38 -15.19 3.72
N PRO A 57 -3.27 -16.39 3.15
CA PRO A 57 -2.22 -17.34 3.53
C PRO A 57 -0.82 -16.79 3.22
N MET A 58 0.15 -17.03 4.10
CA MET A 58 1.54 -16.61 3.90
C MET A 58 2.17 -17.14 2.60
N ALA A 59 1.75 -18.33 2.14
CA ALA A 59 2.21 -18.87 0.86
C ALA A 59 1.84 -17.96 -0.34
N VAL A 60 0.73 -17.22 -0.26
CA VAL A 60 0.33 -16.25 -1.29
C VAL A 60 1.28 -15.05 -1.27
N GLN A 61 1.60 -14.53 -0.07
CA GLN A 61 2.50 -13.38 0.07
C GLN A 61 3.90 -13.71 -0.45
N ARG A 62 4.45 -14.86 -0.04
CA ARG A 62 5.74 -15.35 -0.52
C ARG A 62 5.74 -15.56 -2.01
N ARG A 63 4.67 -16.15 -2.57
CA ARG A 63 4.57 -16.33 -4.02
C ARG A 63 4.49 -15.01 -4.79
N ALA A 64 3.85 -13.99 -4.22
CA ALA A 64 3.82 -12.65 -4.83
C ALA A 64 5.23 -12.06 -4.90
N VAL A 65 6.01 -12.12 -3.82
CA VAL A 65 7.41 -11.66 -3.80
C VAL A 65 8.29 -12.48 -4.74
N GLU A 66 8.15 -13.81 -4.77
CA GLU A 66 8.84 -14.67 -5.74
C GLU A 66 8.58 -14.23 -7.18
N LEU A 67 7.30 -14.04 -7.56
CA LEU A 67 6.92 -13.59 -8.91
C LEU A 67 7.44 -12.20 -9.23
N THR A 68 7.42 -11.29 -8.26
CA THR A 68 7.98 -9.94 -8.41
C THR A 68 9.47 -10.02 -8.71
N ASN A 69 10.25 -10.79 -7.95
CA ASN A 69 11.67 -10.96 -8.20
C ASN A 69 11.94 -11.70 -9.53
N GLU A 70 11.14 -12.71 -9.87
CA GLU A 70 11.20 -13.42 -11.16
C GLU A 70 11.01 -12.46 -12.35
N ALA A 71 10.20 -11.41 -12.18
CA ALA A 71 9.97 -10.39 -13.21
C ALA A 71 11.14 -9.40 -13.38
N LYS A 72 12.13 -9.41 -12.47
CA LYS A 72 13.30 -8.52 -12.48
C LYS A 72 12.94 -7.04 -12.72
N PRO A 73 12.11 -6.42 -11.86
CA PRO A 73 11.78 -5.01 -11.98
C PRO A 73 12.96 -4.12 -11.59
N ASP A 74 13.01 -2.93 -12.15
CA ASP A 74 13.93 -1.87 -11.73
C ASP A 74 13.39 -1.15 -10.47
N LEU A 75 12.07 -1.12 -10.31
CA LEU A 75 11.37 -0.54 -9.17
C LEU A 75 10.17 -1.40 -8.78
N VAL A 76 9.96 -1.60 -7.48
CA VAL A 76 8.71 -2.14 -6.94
C VAL A 76 7.92 -1.00 -6.31
N VAL A 77 6.62 -0.94 -6.61
CA VAL A 77 5.69 -0.02 -5.98
C VAL A 77 4.54 -0.76 -5.32
N ILE A 78 4.17 -0.35 -4.10
CA ILE A 78 3.10 -0.99 -3.34
C ILE A 78 2.05 0.04 -2.88
N THR A 79 0.81 -0.09 -3.36
CA THR A 79 -0.22 0.93 -3.13
C THR A 79 -1.20 0.54 -2.02
N GLY A 80 -0.70 0.47 -0.79
CA GLY A 80 -1.52 0.39 0.43
C GLY A 80 -2.13 -0.98 0.77
N ASP A 81 -2.75 -1.00 1.95
CA ASP A 81 -3.43 -2.14 2.57
C ASP A 81 -2.50 -3.35 2.78
N PHE A 82 -1.45 -3.11 3.56
CA PHE A 82 -0.46 -4.11 3.91
C PHE A 82 -0.99 -5.09 4.94
N VAL A 83 -1.69 -4.63 5.96
CA VAL A 83 -2.20 -5.46 7.05
C VAL A 83 -3.71 -5.36 7.17
N CYS A 84 -4.37 -6.40 7.67
CA CYS A 84 -5.82 -6.39 7.86
C CYS A 84 -6.23 -6.43 9.34
N HIS A 85 -6.61 -5.27 9.87
CA HIS A 85 -7.15 -5.08 11.23
C HIS A 85 -6.25 -5.57 12.39
N SER A 86 -4.97 -5.81 12.15
CA SER A 86 -4.06 -6.38 13.15
C SER A 86 -2.60 -6.07 12.88
N GLN A 87 -1.85 -5.77 13.95
CA GLN A 87 -0.39 -5.64 13.95
C GLN A 87 0.33 -6.98 14.18
N LEU A 88 -0.40 -8.07 14.39
CA LEU A 88 0.20 -9.38 14.73
C LEU A 88 1.11 -9.95 13.63
N TYR A 89 0.98 -9.45 12.40
CA TYR A 89 1.67 -9.98 11.23
C TYR A 89 2.79 -9.07 10.73
N LEU A 90 3.18 -8.05 11.50
CA LEU A 90 4.21 -7.10 11.09
C LEU A 90 5.58 -7.75 10.93
N ASP A 91 5.93 -8.73 11.76
CA ASP A 91 7.21 -9.45 11.62
C ASP A 91 7.25 -10.28 10.33
N GLN A 92 6.15 -10.95 9.99
CA GLN A 92 6.05 -11.70 8.73
C GLN A 92 6.03 -10.77 7.52
N LEU A 93 5.43 -9.59 7.64
CA LEU A 93 5.49 -8.55 6.63
C LEU A 93 6.94 -8.11 6.41
N VAL A 94 7.69 -7.84 7.47
CA VAL A 94 9.11 -7.47 7.39
C VAL A 94 9.92 -8.56 6.70
N GLU A 95 9.79 -9.81 7.17
CA GLU A 95 10.50 -10.97 6.59
C GLU A 95 10.18 -11.15 5.11
N THR A 96 8.90 -11.02 4.74
CA THR A 96 8.46 -11.31 3.37
C THR A 96 8.84 -10.18 2.40
N LEU A 97 8.59 -8.93 2.77
CA LEU A 97 8.90 -7.79 1.90
C LEU A 97 10.39 -7.48 1.85
N GLY A 98 11.14 -7.77 2.92
CA GLY A 98 12.60 -7.65 2.92
C GLY A 98 13.31 -8.64 1.98
N ALA A 99 12.58 -9.58 1.37
CA ALA A 99 13.09 -10.47 0.34
C ALA A 99 12.90 -9.91 -1.10
N LEU A 100 12.29 -8.73 -1.27
CA LEU A 100 12.25 -8.04 -2.56
C LEU A 100 13.68 -7.60 -2.95
N GLN A 101 14.03 -7.83 -4.22
CA GLN A 101 15.40 -7.60 -4.71
C GLN A 101 15.62 -6.21 -5.33
N ALA A 102 14.53 -5.49 -5.64
CA ALA A 102 14.58 -4.17 -6.24
C ALA A 102 14.15 -3.10 -5.23
N PRO A 103 14.60 -1.83 -5.39
CA PRO A 103 14.15 -0.72 -4.57
C PRO A 103 12.62 -0.67 -4.51
N THR A 104 12.07 -0.47 -3.32
CA THR A 104 10.62 -0.55 -3.10
C THR A 104 10.08 0.74 -2.50
N ILE A 105 9.05 1.29 -3.12
CA ILE A 105 8.34 2.49 -2.66
C ILE A 105 6.87 2.15 -2.39
N ALA A 106 6.32 2.69 -1.32
CA ALA A 106 4.95 2.41 -0.89
C ALA A 106 4.17 3.66 -0.51
N VAL A 107 2.84 3.55 -0.57
CA VAL A 107 1.90 4.43 0.13
C VAL A 107 1.01 3.58 1.04
N LEU A 108 0.40 4.18 2.05
CA LEU A 108 -0.50 3.49 2.97
C LEU A 108 -1.93 3.45 2.46
N GLY A 109 -2.68 2.43 2.89
CA GLY A 109 -4.12 2.29 2.67
C GLY A 109 -4.93 2.46 3.95
N ASN A 110 -6.26 2.40 3.83
CA ASN A 110 -7.16 2.60 4.95
C ASN A 110 -7.04 1.50 6.02
N HIS A 111 -6.77 0.24 5.63
CA HIS A 111 -6.59 -0.83 6.60
C HIS A 111 -5.32 -0.65 7.44
N ASP A 112 -4.31 0.01 6.90
CA ASP A 112 -3.08 0.31 7.63
C ASP A 112 -3.36 1.33 8.75
N TYR A 113 -4.13 2.39 8.48
CA TYR A 113 -4.62 3.34 9.50
C TYR A 113 -5.48 2.67 10.56
N TRP A 114 -6.39 1.79 10.16
CA TRP A 114 -7.22 1.05 11.10
C TRP A 114 -6.40 0.11 11.98
N SER A 115 -5.25 -0.35 11.51
CA SER A 115 -4.37 -1.30 12.21
C SER A 115 -3.30 -0.59 13.05
N GLY A 116 -2.90 0.62 12.67
CA GLY A 116 -1.86 1.43 13.30
C GLY A 116 -0.83 1.84 12.25
N ALA A 117 -1.12 2.93 11.54
CA ALA A 117 -0.28 3.41 10.44
C ALA A 117 1.19 3.65 10.85
N PRO A 118 1.50 4.22 12.04
CA PRO A 118 2.89 4.37 12.48
C PRO A 118 3.63 3.03 12.62
N GLU A 119 2.98 1.99 13.16
CA GLU A 119 3.59 0.66 13.30
C GLU A 119 3.81 0.00 11.95
N VAL A 120 2.84 0.11 11.04
CA VAL A 120 2.95 -0.40 9.67
C VAL A 120 4.09 0.29 8.92
N ALA A 121 4.16 1.62 8.97
CA ALA A 121 5.24 2.38 8.33
C ALA A 121 6.62 2.03 8.90
N ARG A 122 6.74 1.83 10.23
CA ARG A 122 7.98 1.36 10.85
C ARG A 122 8.36 -0.05 10.40
N ALA A 123 7.38 -0.95 10.25
CA ALA A 123 7.63 -2.30 9.74
C ALA A 123 8.08 -2.27 8.27
N LEU A 124 7.43 -1.46 7.42
CA LEU A 124 7.85 -1.27 6.03
C LEU A 124 9.28 -0.74 5.94
N LYS A 125 9.61 0.27 6.73
CA LYS A 125 10.98 0.80 6.78
C LYS A 125 12.01 -0.25 7.23
N LYS A 126 11.67 -1.13 8.18
CA LYS A 126 12.53 -2.26 8.58
C LYS A 126 12.72 -3.30 7.45
N ALA A 127 11.78 -3.35 6.52
CA ALA A 127 11.83 -4.20 5.33
C ALA A 127 12.50 -3.51 4.12
N ASP A 128 13.17 -2.37 4.34
CA ASP A 128 13.78 -1.53 3.30
C ASP A 128 12.78 -1.00 2.25
N VAL A 129 11.53 -0.76 2.67
CA VAL A 129 10.48 -0.13 1.86
C VAL A 129 10.35 1.33 2.25
N GLU A 130 10.56 2.24 1.29
CA GLU A 130 10.35 3.67 1.50
C GLU A 130 8.85 4.00 1.44
N VAL A 131 8.32 4.67 2.47
CA VAL A 131 6.90 5.02 2.53
C VAL A 131 6.71 6.51 2.28
N LEU A 132 6.00 6.84 1.20
CA LEU A 132 5.66 8.22 0.87
C LEU A 132 4.30 8.59 1.46
N ARG A 133 4.25 9.70 2.21
CA ARG A 133 3.02 10.23 2.82
C ARG A 133 2.82 11.69 2.42
N ASN A 134 2.04 11.90 1.36
CA ASN A 134 1.82 13.23 0.77
C ASN A 134 3.14 13.93 0.40
N GLN A 135 4.01 13.19 -0.29
CA GLN A 135 5.32 13.68 -0.70
C GLN A 135 5.72 13.04 -2.03
N HIS A 136 6.75 13.58 -2.67
CA HIS A 136 7.40 12.93 -3.80
C HIS A 136 8.90 12.76 -3.52
N THR A 137 9.50 11.79 -4.21
CA THR A 137 10.94 11.58 -4.23
C THR A 137 11.43 11.49 -5.67
N VAL A 138 12.70 11.80 -5.89
CA VAL A 138 13.39 11.57 -7.16
C VAL A 138 14.35 10.41 -6.94
N ILE A 139 14.21 9.37 -7.75
CA ILE A 139 15.11 8.22 -7.72
C ILE A 139 15.88 8.15 -9.03
N THR A 140 17.12 7.67 -8.95
CA THR A 140 17.96 7.38 -10.11
C THR A 140 18.13 5.87 -10.22
N LEU A 141 17.61 5.29 -11.30
CA LEU A 141 17.69 3.86 -11.63
C LEU A 141 18.30 3.74 -13.01
N ASP A 142 19.37 2.95 -13.16
CA ASP A 142 20.11 2.78 -14.42
C ASP A 142 20.39 4.11 -15.16
N HIS A 143 20.95 5.09 -14.44
CA HIS A 143 21.26 6.44 -14.94
C HIS A 143 20.06 7.29 -15.38
N GLN A 144 18.83 6.80 -15.23
CA GLN A 144 17.59 7.51 -15.53
C GLN A 144 16.97 8.04 -14.24
N ARG A 145 16.42 9.26 -14.27
CA ARG A 145 15.73 9.85 -13.12
C ARG A 145 14.23 9.81 -13.31
N ILE A 146 13.51 9.35 -12.30
CA ILE A 146 12.04 9.38 -12.25
C ILE A 146 11.58 9.95 -10.91
N GLN A 147 10.48 10.70 -10.94
CA GLN A 147 9.81 11.19 -9.75
C GLN A 147 8.67 10.25 -9.36
N VAL A 148 8.64 9.82 -8.11
CA VAL A 148 7.53 9.02 -7.58
C VAL A 148 6.75 9.89 -6.60
N VAL A 149 5.49 10.15 -6.92
CA VAL A 149 4.57 10.95 -6.10
C VAL A 149 3.69 10.01 -5.30
N GLY A 150 3.74 10.08 -3.97
CA GLY A 150 2.90 9.27 -3.10
C GLY A 150 1.87 10.10 -2.36
N LEU A 151 0.59 9.78 -2.56
CA LEU A 151 -0.51 10.32 -1.76
C LEU A 151 -0.80 9.40 -0.59
N ASP A 152 -1.04 10.00 0.58
CA ASP A 152 -1.57 9.29 1.73
C ASP A 152 -3.08 9.00 1.55
N ASP A 153 -3.67 8.22 2.45
CA ASP A 153 -5.00 7.65 2.24
C ASP A 153 -6.13 8.70 2.33
N SER A 154 -6.82 8.95 1.20
CA SER A 154 -7.96 9.87 1.17
C SER A 154 -9.23 9.29 1.78
N TYR A 155 -9.34 7.95 1.88
CA TYR A 155 -10.48 7.30 2.51
C TYR A 155 -10.57 7.67 4.00
N THR A 156 -9.44 7.69 4.69
CA THR A 156 -9.32 8.11 6.10
C THR A 156 -9.04 9.60 6.26
N GLY A 157 -8.99 10.36 5.17
CA GLY A 157 -8.85 11.82 5.20
C GLY A 157 -7.44 12.32 5.52
N HIS A 158 -6.40 11.51 5.24
CA HIS A 158 -5.00 11.87 5.43
C HIS A 158 -4.34 12.38 4.14
N CYS A 159 -5.01 12.29 2.99
CA CYS A 159 -4.49 12.77 1.71
C CYS A 159 -4.31 14.31 1.69
N ASP A 160 -3.13 14.77 1.30
CA ASP A 160 -2.78 16.17 1.04
C ASP A 160 -2.02 16.25 -0.31
N ARG A 161 -2.75 16.62 -1.35
CA ARG A 161 -2.23 16.70 -2.72
C ARG A 161 -1.26 17.87 -2.88
N GLU A 162 -1.55 18.99 -2.22
CA GLU A 162 -0.74 20.21 -2.34
C GLU A 162 0.66 19.94 -1.81
N LYS A 163 0.76 19.31 -0.63
CA LYS A 163 2.04 18.89 -0.04
C LYS A 163 2.78 17.92 -0.95
N ALA A 164 2.09 16.92 -1.51
CA ALA A 164 2.72 15.90 -2.36
C ALA A 164 3.30 16.47 -3.67
N LEU A 165 2.58 17.40 -4.29
CA LEU A 165 2.90 17.97 -5.59
C LEU A 165 3.82 19.20 -5.52
N LYS A 166 4.01 19.78 -4.33
CA LYS A 166 4.82 20.97 -4.14
C LYS A 166 6.26 20.71 -4.55
N GLY A 167 6.73 21.42 -5.58
CA GLY A 167 8.10 21.30 -6.08
C GLY A 167 8.30 20.23 -7.16
N LEU A 168 7.21 19.57 -7.61
CA LEU A 168 7.28 18.57 -8.67
C LEU A 168 7.84 19.17 -9.96
N ARG A 169 8.87 18.54 -10.50
CA ARG A 169 9.55 18.97 -11.71
C ARG A 169 8.80 18.49 -12.95
N ARG A 170 8.65 19.35 -13.96
CA ARG A 170 7.95 18.98 -15.21
C ARG A 170 8.87 18.35 -16.26
N ASP A 171 10.17 18.58 -16.12
CA ASP A 171 11.22 18.07 -17.01
C ASP A 171 11.59 16.60 -16.72
N LEU A 172 11.18 16.06 -15.58
CA LEU A 172 11.40 14.67 -15.21
C LEU A 172 10.12 13.84 -15.43
N PRO A 173 10.24 12.56 -15.82
CA PRO A 173 9.11 11.63 -15.83
C PRO A 173 8.58 11.43 -14.42
N SER A 174 7.29 11.13 -14.30
CA SER A 174 6.62 11.00 -13.00
C SER A 174 5.61 9.86 -12.96
N LEU A 175 5.59 9.17 -11.82
CA LEU A 175 4.67 8.09 -11.50
C LEU A 175 3.91 8.43 -10.22
N GLY A 176 2.59 8.36 -10.26
CA GLY A 176 1.74 8.59 -9.09
C GLY A 176 1.37 7.28 -8.38
N LEU A 177 1.38 7.30 -7.06
CA LEU A 177 0.93 6.21 -6.21
C LEU A 177 -0.17 6.73 -5.28
N SER A 178 -1.30 6.04 -5.27
CA SER A 178 -2.37 6.29 -4.30
C SER A 178 -3.08 4.99 -4.00
N HIS A 179 -3.52 4.77 -2.77
CA HIS A 179 -4.41 3.64 -2.50
C HIS A 179 -5.80 3.86 -3.14
N ILE A 180 -6.27 5.11 -3.21
CA ILE A 180 -7.60 5.48 -3.71
C ILE A 180 -7.52 6.01 -5.14
N ALA A 181 -8.05 5.24 -6.10
CA ALA A 181 -7.93 5.54 -7.53
C ALA A 181 -8.56 6.88 -7.95
N GLU A 182 -9.58 7.36 -7.25
CA GLU A 182 -10.23 8.65 -7.52
C GLU A 182 -9.30 9.86 -7.37
N GLU A 183 -8.17 9.71 -6.67
CA GLU A 183 -7.15 10.76 -6.56
C GLU A 183 -6.39 11.00 -7.87
N ALA A 184 -6.44 10.04 -8.82
CA ALA A 184 -5.69 10.10 -10.06
C ALA A 184 -6.06 11.30 -10.93
N ASP A 185 -7.35 11.65 -11.00
CA ASP A 185 -7.84 12.80 -11.78
C ASP A 185 -7.07 14.09 -11.44
N ALA A 186 -6.86 14.32 -10.15
CA ALA A 186 -6.15 15.51 -9.68
C ALA A 186 -4.67 15.44 -10.08
N LEU A 187 -4.01 14.30 -9.89
CA LEU A 187 -2.61 14.11 -10.24
C LEU A 187 -2.35 14.32 -11.75
N TRP A 188 -3.26 13.88 -12.62
CA TRP A 188 -3.17 14.09 -14.06
C TRP A 188 -3.10 15.57 -14.43
N HIS A 189 -3.95 16.40 -13.80
CA HIS A 189 -3.96 17.84 -14.02
C HIS A 189 -2.65 18.53 -13.60
N HIS A 190 -1.87 17.91 -12.71
CA HIS A 190 -0.57 18.40 -12.28
C HIS A 190 0.62 17.76 -13.04
N GLY A 191 0.34 17.02 -14.11
CA GLY A 191 1.36 16.50 -15.03
C GLY A 191 1.97 15.17 -14.62
N VAL A 192 1.30 14.42 -13.74
CA VAL A 192 1.60 13.02 -13.41
C VAL A 192 0.75 12.13 -14.32
N PRO A 193 1.29 11.59 -15.43
CA PRO A 193 0.48 11.00 -16.50
C PRO A 193 0.00 9.58 -16.20
N LEU A 194 0.60 8.87 -15.24
CA LEU A 194 0.21 7.52 -14.84
C LEU A 194 0.10 7.46 -13.32
N VAL A 195 -1.01 6.90 -12.83
CA VAL A 195 -1.25 6.65 -11.41
C VAL A 195 -1.54 5.18 -11.19
N LEU A 196 -0.91 4.57 -10.19
CA LEU A 196 -1.14 3.19 -9.80
C LEU A 196 -1.90 3.18 -8.48
N ALA A 197 -2.95 2.37 -8.40
CA ALA A 197 -3.84 2.31 -7.25
C ALA A 197 -4.42 0.92 -6.96
N GLY A 198 -5.01 0.78 -5.77
CA GLY A 198 -5.65 -0.44 -5.28
C GLY A 198 -7.04 -0.19 -4.70
N HIS A 199 -7.29 -0.66 -3.48
CA HIS A 199 -8.47 -0.43 -2.62
C HIS A 199 -9.73 -1.19 -3.03
N THR A 200 -10.01 -1.26 -4.31
CA THR A 200 -11.29 -1.81 -4.79
C THR A 200 -11.32 -3.34 -4.78
N HIS A 201 -10.15 -4.00 -4.74
CA HIS A 201 -9.99 -5.45 -4.90
C HIS A 201 -10.71 -6.00 -6.15
N ALA A 202 -10.71 -5.23 -7.23
CA ALA A 202 -11.50 -5.50 -8.42
C ALA A 202 -13.02 -5.69 -8.17
N GLY A 203 -13.54 -4.99 -7.18
CA GLY A 203 -14.94 -5.07 -6.79
C GLY A 203 -15.30 -6.36 -6.06
N GLN A 204 -14.35 -7.06 -5.44
CA GLN A 204 -14.65 -8.20 -4.56
C GLN A 204 -15.83 -7.86 -3.66
N VAL A 205 -16.93 -8.57 -3.87
CA VAL A 205 -18.14 -8.44 -3.09
C VAL A 205 -17.84 -9.08 -1.73
N THR A 206 -17.39 -8.27 -0.78
CA THR A 206 -17.39 -8.66 0.63
C THR A 206 -18.84 -8.90 1.07
N LEU A 207 -19.10 -9.82 1.99
CA LEU A 207 -20.47 -10.13 2.46
C LEU A 207 -21.20 -8.87 2.99
N ALA A 208 -20.45 -7.89 3.49
CA ALA A 208 -20.94 -6.55 3.84
C ALA A 208 -21.55 -5.81 2.63
N ARG A 209 -20.94 -5.94 1.44
CA ARG A 209 -21.45 -5.41 0.16
C ARG A 209 -22.56 -6.24 -0.45
N LEU A 210 -22.76 -7.52 -0.06
CA LEU A 210 -23.90 -8.31 -0.51
C LEU A 210 -25.22 -7.74 0.05
N HIS A 211 -25.19 -7.25 1.30
CA HIS A 211 -26.28 -6.47 1.89
C HIS A 211 -26.51 -5.13 1.17
N GLU A 212 -25.45 -4.46 0.71
CA GLU A 212 -25.55 -3.20 -0.05
C GLU A 212 -26.02 -3.39 -1.50
N LEU A 213 -25.64 -4.50 -2.13
CA LEU A 213 -26.15 -4.97 -3.43
C LEU A 213 -27.65 -5.29 -3.35
N ALA A 214 -28.10 -5.95 -2.29
CA ALA A 214 -29.52 -6.20 -2.02
C ALA A 214 -30.33 -4.90 -1.82
N LEU A 215 -29.66 -3.80 -1.41
CA LEU A 215 -30.25 -2.47 -1.27
C LEU A 215 -30.12 -1.60 -2.53
N GLY A 216 -29.67 -2.15 -3.67
CA GLY A 216 -29.56 -1.43 -4.95
C GLY A 216 -28.45 -0.37 -4.99
N ARG A 217 -27.48 -0.41 -4.07
CA ARG A 217 -26.37 0.55 -3.98
C ARG A 217 -25.06 -0.03 -4.51
N ILE A 218 -25.05 -0.47 -5.76
CA ILE A 218 -23.79 -0.83 -6.42
C ILE A 218 -22.96 0.45 -6.65
N VAL A 219 -22.15 0.76 -5.63
CA VAL A 219 -20.78 1.29 -5.64
C VAL A 219 -20.50 2.54 -6.50
N GLY A 220 -20.42 3.70 -5.85
CA GLY A 220 -20.03 4.98 -6.44
C GLY A 220 -18.52 5.18 -6.68
N HIS A 221 -17.77 4.11 -6.96
CA HIS A 221 -16.36 4.24 -7.34
C HIS A 221 -16.23 4.50 -8.83
N LYS A 222 -15.39 5.46 -9.19
CA LYS A 222 -15.18 5.85 -10.60
C LYS A 222 -14.38 4.79 -11.36
N TYR A 223 -13.44 4.15 -10.65
CA TYR A 223 -12.50 3.16 -11.16
C TYR A 223 -12.60 1.90 -10.31
N VAL A 224 -12.69 0.72 -10.93
CA VAL A 224 -12.94 -0.55 -10.21
C VAL A 224 -11.82 -1.56 -10.43
N HIS A 225 -11.42 -1.84 -11.67
CA HIS A 225 -10.31 -2.75 -11.96
C HIS A 225 -9.76 -2.49 -13.36
N GLY A 226 -8.45 -2.55 -13.50
CA GLY A 226 -7.76 -2.39 -14.77
C GLY A 226 -7.42 -0.95 -15.08
N LEU A 227 -7.14 -0.68 -16.36
CA LEU A 227 -6.61 0.58 -16.83
C LEU A 227 -7.74 1.51 -17.30
N TYR A 228 -7.71 2.77 -16.86
CA TYR A 228 -8.66 3.80 -17.22
C TYR A 228 -7.94 5.09 -17.63
N GLY A 229 -8.62 5.94 -18.40
CA GLY A 229 -8.07 7.21 -18.89
C GLY A 229 -7.45 7.04 -20.27
N LYS A 230 -6.49 7.91 -20.61
CA LYS A 230 -5.78 7.91 -21.90
C LYS A 230 -4.29 8.02 -21.67
N ARG A 231 -3.52 7.05 -22.18
CA ARG A 231 -2.05 7.02 -22.12
C ARG A 231 -1.37 7.76 -23.27
N ALA A 232 -2.13 8.15 -24.29
CA ALA A 232 -1.66 8.96 -25.41
C ALA A 232 -2.71 10.00 -25.84
N GLY A 233 -2.25 11.11 -26.42
CA GLY A 233 -3.11 12.21 -26.86
C GLY A 233 -3.59 13.12 -25.72
N ALA A 234 -4.54 14.01 -26.03
CA ALA A 234 -5.07 14.99 -25.09
C ALA A 234 -6.55 14.72 -24.73
N PRO A 235 -6.97 14.83 -23.45
CA PRO A 235 -6.11 15.00 -22.27
C PRO A 235 -5.34 13.72 -21.94
N LEU A 236 -4.08 13.88 -21.49
CA LEU A 236 -3.21 12.79 -21.07
C LEU A 236 -3.41 12.51 -19.58
N GLY A 237 -3.63 11.25 -19.22
CA GLY A 237 -3.77 10.81 -17.84
C GLY A 237 -4.40 9.44 -17.77
N ALA A 238 -3.72 8.50 -17.11
CA ALA A 238 -4.20 7.15 -16.92
C ALA A 238 -4.06 6.69 -15.46
N VAL A 239 -4.95 5.78 -15.05
CA VAL A 239 -4.91 5.12 -13.74
C VAL A 239 -5.09 3.63 -13.92
N TYR A 240 -4.25 2.85 -13.25
CA TYR A 240 -4.44 1.42 -13.12
C TYR A 240 -4.92 1.07 -11.72
N VAL A 241 -6.00 0.29 -11.65
CA VAL A 241 -6.55 -0.20 -10.38
C VAL A 241 -6.35 -1.70 -10.28
N GLY A 242 -5.50 -2.11 -9.35
CA GLY A 242 -5.16 -3.51 -9.13
C GLY A 242 -6.25 -4.32 -8.44
N ALA A 243 -6.35 -5.61 -8.76
CA ALA A 243 -7.22 -6.57 -8.06
C ALA A 243 -6.65 -7.01 -6.69
N GLY A 244 -5.40 -6.65 -6.41
CA GLY A 244 -4.69 -6.95 -5.17
C GLY A 244 -4.29 -8.41 -5.00
N ILE A 245 -3.37 -8.65 -4.06
CA ILE A 245 -2.86 -10.00 -3.73
C ILE A 245 -3.70 -10.68 -2.63
N GLY A 246 -4.07 -9.92 -1.61
CA GLY A 246 -4.77 -10.38 -0.42
C GLY A 246 -6.27 -10.21 -0.46
N ALA A 247 -6.94 -10.58 0.63
CA ALA A 247 -8.37 -10.34 0.83
C ALA A 247 -8.64 -9.89 2.26
N ALA A 248 -9.44 -8.83 2.41
CA ALA A 248 -9.72 -8.24 3.71
C ALA A 248 -10.72 -9.04 4.57
N VAL A 249 -11.75 -9.66 3.96
CA VAL A 249 -12.87 -10.27 4.72
C VAL A 249 -13.13 -11.72 4.32
N MET A 250 -13.40 -11.99 3.04
CA MET A 250 -13.60 -13.36 2.55
C MET A 250 -12.66 -13.60 1.37
N PRO A 251 -11.93 -14.73 1.33
CA PRO A 251 -10.98 -15.01 0.26
C PRO A 251 -11.66 -15.50 -1.04
N LEU A 252 -12.96 -15.22 -1.22
CA LEU A 252 -13.72 -15.66 -2.40
C LEU A 252 -13.49 -14.66 -3.54
N ARG A 253 -12.82 -15.14 -4.59
CA ARG A 253 -12.49 -14.38 -5.80
C ARG A 253 -13.22 -15.02 -6.99
N ILE A 254 -14.20 -14.31 -7.56
CA ILE A 254 -15.04 -14.82 -8.67
C ILE A 254 -14.67 -14.06 -9.96
N GLY A 255 -14.61 -14.79 -11.06
CA GLY A 255 -14.35 -14.23 -12.39
C GLY A 255 -12.88 -13.88 -12.63
N GLU A 256 -12.60 -13.41 -13.85
CA GLU A 256 -11.24 -13.04 -14.28
C GLU A 256 -10.71 -11.81 -13.53
N ARG A 257 -11.58 -10.80 -13.31
CA ARG A 257 -11.24 -9.57 -12.59
C ARG A 257 -10.87 -9.81 -11.13
N GLY A 258 -11.49 -10.81 -10.48
CA GLY A 258 -11.22 -11.12 -9.09
C GLY A 258 -9.88 -11.83 -8.84
N ARG A 259 -9.15 -12.27 -9.88
CA ARG A 259 -7.91 -13.03 -9.71
C ARG A 259 -6.82 -12.18 -9.05
N ARG A 260 -5.95 -12.85 -8.27
CA ARG A 260 -4.77 -12.19 -7.70
C ARG A 260 -3.86 -11.79 -8.83
N GLU A 261 -3.26 -10.62 -8.74
CA GLU A 261 -2.40 -10.13 -9.81
C GLU A 261 -1.19 -9.37 -9.31
N LEU A 262 -0.12 -9.51 -10.06
CA LEU A 262 1.05 -8.65 -10.09
C LEU A 262 0.99 -7.90 -11.41
N ALA A 263 0.95 -6.57 -11.38
CA ALA A 263 1.01 -5.76 -12.59
C ALA A 263 2.46 -5.33 -12.85
N ILE A 264 2.92 -5.43 -14.08
CA ILE A 264 4.24 -5.00 -14.54
C ILE A 264 4.01 -3.89 -15.57
N PHE A 265 4.61 -2.73 -15.33
CA PHE A 265 4.61 -1.61 -16.25
C PHE A 265 5.98 -1.46 -16.89
N GLU A 266 6.05 -1.60 -18.21
CA GLU A 266 7.24 -1.29 -18.99
C GLU A 266 7.15 0.19 -19.40
N LEU A 267 7.73 1.08 -18.59
CA LEU A 267 7.80 2.51 -18.89
C LEU A 267 8.91 2.74 -19.91
N GLY A 268 8.70 3.60 -20.90
CA GLY A 268 9.70 3.84 -21.95
C GLY A 268 9.62 2.88 -23.14
N ALA A 269 8.97 1.72 -22.98
CA ALA A 269 8.81 0.73 -24.04
C ALA A 269 7.91 1.23 -25.18
N ASP A 270 8.16 0.74 -26.41
CA ASP A 270 7.34 1.06 -27.58
C ASP A 270 6.06 0.20 -27.59
N VAL A 271 5.02 0.69 -28.27
CA VAL A 271 3.65 0.16 -28.21
C VAL A 271 3.52 -1.25 -28.80
N HIS A 272 4.56 -1.73 -29.47
CA HIS A 272 4.57 -2.99 -30.21
C HIS A 272 5.40 -4.10 -29.56
N ASP A 273 5.99 -3.88 -28.38
CA ASP A 273 6.96 -4.83 -27.79
C ASP A 273 6.30 -6.03 -27.09
N PHE A 274 5.02 -5.94 -26.70
CA PHE A 274 4.28 -7.05 -26.08
C PHE A 274 2.76 -6.86 -26.11
N ASP A 275 2.02 -7.97 -26.08
CA ASP A 275 0.57 -7.97 -25.89
C ASP A 275 0.22 -7.51 -24.47
N GLU A 276 -0.53 -6.42 -24.37
CA GLU A 276 -1.07 -5.94 -23.10
C GLU A 276 -2.27 -6.78 -22.65
N HIS A 277 -2.46 -6.89 -21.34
CA HIS A 277 -3.53 -7.75 -20.81
C HIS A 277 -4.93 -7.22 -21.15
N HIS A 278 -5.16 -5.90 -21.06
CA HIS A 278 -6.44 -5.27 -21.40
C HIS A 278 -6.22 -3.85 -21.94
N ASP A 279 -7.12 -3.42 -22.82
CA ASP A 279 -7.20 -2.04 -23.29
C ASP A 279 -7.72 -1.06 -22.21
N GLU A 280 -7.56 0.22 -22.50
CA GLU A 280 -8.12 1.31 -21.72
C GLU A 280 -9.66 1.19 -21.60
N GLN A 281 -10.18 1.38 -20.39
CA GLN A 281 -11.60 1.26 -20.09
C GLN A 281 -12.25 2.64 -19.85
N VAL A 282 -13.54 2.70 -20.15
CA VAL A 282 -14.37 3.88 -19.82
C VAL A 282 -14.67 3.88 -18.32
N ALA A 283 -14.42 5.02 -17.67
CA ALA A 283 -14.70 5.22 -16.26
C ALA A 283 -16.20 5.16 -15.93
N HIS A 284 -16.54 4.68 -14.73
CA HIS A 284 -17.90 4.69 -14.22
C HIS A 284 -18.28 6.07 -13.66
N VAL A 285 -19.57 6.30 -13.43
CA VAL A 285 -20.03 7.50 -12.72
C VAL A 285 -19.70 7.35 -11.24
N GLY A 286 -18.59 7.96 -10.82
CA GLY A 286 -18.19 8.01 -9.41
C GLY A 286 -19.04 8.99 -8.59
N ARG A 287 -19.12 8.76 -7.27
CA ARG A 287 -19.79 9.63 -6.30
C ARG A 287 -18.83 9.96 -5.17
N LYS A 288 -18.63 11.26 -4.93
CA LYS A 288 -17.84 11.72 -3.78
C LYS A 288 -18.57 11.40 -2.46
N PRO A 289 -17.86 10.94 -1.42
CA PRO A 289 -18.45 10.74 -0.11
C PRO A 289 -18.95 12.08 0.47
N SER A 290 -20.00 12.04 1.30
CA SER A 290 -20.46 13.22 2.02
C SER A 290 -19.46 13.61 3.11
N PRO A 291 -19.39 14.90 3.51
CA PRO A 291 -18.55 15.34 4.62
C PRO A 291 -18.78 14.54 5.91
N GLU A 292 -20.03 14.21 6.22
CA GLU A 292 -20.40 13.39 7.38
C GLU A 292 -19.79 11.98 7.33
N LEU A 293 -19.78 11.35 6.15
CA LEU A 293 -19.19 10.01 5.99
C LEU A 293 -17.67 10.07 6.14
N THR A 294 -17.04 11.12 5.59
CA THR A 294 -15.59 11.36 5.76
C THR A 294 -15.23 11.55 7.22
N GLN A 295 -15.96 12.40 7.95
CA GLN A 295 -15.75 12.61 9.38
C GLN A 295 -15.90 11.31 10.17
N LYS A 296 -16.94 10.52 9.89
CA LYS A 296 -17.14 9.21 10.54
C LYS A 296 -15.97 8.25 10.32
N ARG A 297 -15.32 8.29 9.15
CA ARG A 297 -14.14 7.46 8.84
C ARG A 297 -12.92 7.93 9.63
N GLN A 298 -12.71 9.23 9.75
CA GLN A 298 -11.66 9.82 10.59
C GLN A 298 -11.86 9.48 12.07
N ASP A 299 -13.08 9.67 12.60
CA ASP A 299 -13.42 9.33 13.98
C ASP A 299 -13.17 7.84 14.29
N TYR A 300 -13.39 6.97 13.30
CA TYR A 300 -13.10 5.55 13.44
C TYR A 300 -11.60 5.27 13.59
N VAL A 301 -10.74 5.95 12.84
CA VAL A 301 -9.27 5.86 12.99
C VAL A 301 -8.87 6.33 14.37
N PHE A 302 -9.29 7.53 14.77
CA PHE A 302 -8.99 8.12 16.07
C PHE A 302 -9.41 7.20 17.23
N LYS A 303 -10.62 6.64 17.17
CA LYS A 303 -11.12 5.68 18.16
C LYS A 303 -10.24 4.44 18.24
N ARG A 304 -9.74 3.93 17.11
CA ARG A 304 -8.86 2.75 17.08
C ARG A 304 -7.48 3.04 17.66
N GLU A 305 -6.94 4.22 17.40
CA GLU A 305 -5.69 4.71 17.98
C GLU A 305 -5.79 4.82 19.50
N LEU A 306 -6.81 5.52 20.00
CA LEU A 306 -7.05 5.64 21.44
C LEU A 306 -7.23 4.26 22.11
N GLN A 307 -7.94 3.35 21.47
CA GLN A 307 -8.08 1.97 21.96
C GLN A 307 -6.77 1.17 21.97
N ARG A 308 -5.81 1.48 21.09
CA ARG A 308 -4.46 0.89 21.11
C ARG A 308 -3.65 1.46 22.26
N GLU A 309 -3.58 2.78 22.37
CA GLU A 309 -2.84 3.48 23.43
C GLU A 309 -3.30 3.04 24.83
N ILE A 310 -4.61 2.97 25.06
CA ILE A 310 -5.18 2.47 26.32
C ILE A 310 -4.74 1.02 26.60
N ARG A 311 -4.70 0.16 25.58
CA ARG A 311 -4.27 -1.23 25.74
C ARG A 311 -2.77 -1.33 26.04
N GLU A 312 -1.94 -0.51 25.40
CA GLU A 312 -0.50 -0.47 25.61
C GLU A 312 -0.17 0.06 27.01
N ALA A 313 -0.80 1.17 27.43
CA ALA A 313 -0.67 1.70 28.78
C ALA A 313 -1.06 0.66 29.84
N ARG A 314 -2.15 -0.10 29.62
CA ARG A 314 -2.55 -1.19 30.53
C ARG A 314 -1.52 -2.33 30.58
N LYS A 315 -0.94 -2.72 29.44
CA LYS A 315 0.13 -3.73 29.39
C LYS A 315 1.36 -3.26 30.15
N TYR A 316 1.80 -2.02 29.91
CA TYR A 316 2.93 -1.41 30.59
C TYR A 316 2.73 -1.37 32.11
N LEU A 317 1.56 -0.93 32.57
CA LEU A 317 1.21 -0.95 34.00
C LEU A 317 1.19 -2.37 34.59
N ALA A 318 0.75 -3.37 33.83
CA ALA A 318 0.79 -4.77 34.27
C ALA A 318 2.23 -5.31 34.39
N GLU A 319 3.12 -4.92 33.48
CA GLU A 319 4.54 -5.28 33.52
C GLU A 319 5.26 -4.62 34.71
N LEU A 320 5.01 -3.33 34.98
CA LEU A 320 5.55 -2.64 36.15
C LEU A 320 5.14 -3.32 37.46
N LYS A 321 3.86 -3.70 37.58
CA LYS A 321 3.35 -4.46 38.73
C LYS A 321 4.06 -5.81 38.87
N LYS A 322 4.31 -6.52 37.76
CA LYS A 322 5.02 -7.80 37.75
C LYS A 322 6.50 -7.67 38.15
N GLN A 323 7.12 -6.53 37.87
CA GLN A 323 8.51 -6.23 38.21
C GLN A 323 8.69 -5.72 39.66
N GLY A 324 7.63 -5.68 40.47
CA GLY A 324 7.71 -5.19 41.86
C GLY A 324 7.98 -3.69 41.98
N ARG A 325 7.93 -2.94 40.87
CA ARG A 325 8.03 -1.47 40.87
C ARG A 325 6.65 -0.92 41.21
N GLY A 326 6.43 -0.63 42.50
CA GLY A 326 5.28 0.13 42.95
C GLY A 326 5.25 1.49 42.25
N LEU A 327 4.06 1.94 41.84
CA LEU A 327 3.85 3.31 41.38
C LEU A 327 4.32 4.26 42.48
N SER A 328 5.41 5.00 42.28
CA SER A 328 5.58 6.24 43.03
C SER A 328 4.39 7.12 42.68
N SER A 329 3.71 7.63 43.70
CA SER A 329 2.50 8.44 43.59
C SER A 329 2.59 9.45 42.44
N PRO A 330 1.51 9.67 41.67
CA PRO A 330 1.48 10.79 40.73
C PRO A 330 1.82 12.07 41.51
N PRO A 331 2.59 13.01 40.92
CA PRO A 331 2.88 14.28 41.56
C PRO A 331 1.57 14.96 41.96
N PRO A 332 1.51 15.64 43.12
CA PRO A 332 0.31 16.35 43.54
C PRO A 332 -0.07 17.38 42.46
N PRO A 333 -1.38 17.67 42.29
CA PRO A 333 -1.80 18.73 41.39
C PRO A 333 -1.11 20.04 41.80
N PRO A 334 -0.73 20.90 40.83
CA PRO A 334 -0.13 22.19 41.13
C PRO A 334 -1.06 23.00 42.05
N SER A 335 -0.49 23.58 43.10
CA SER A 335 -1.20 24.47 44.03
C SER A 335 -1.70 25.72 43.30
N GLU A 336 -2.87 26.23 43.70
CA GLU A 336 -3.56 27.43 43.16
C GLU A 336 -2.80 28.77 43.31
N THR A 337 -1.47 28.78 43.42
CA THR A 337 -0.67 30.00 43.54
C THR A 337 0.43 30.14 42.49
N ASP A 338 0.48 29.29 41.46
CA ASP A 338 1.42 29.47 40.36
C ASP A 338 0.77 30.24 39.20
N ASP A 339 1.38 31.40 38.91
CA ASP A 339 1.07 32.37 37.87
C ASP A 339 0.88 31.72 36.48
N LEU A 340 -0.29 31.91 35.87
CA LEU A 340 -0.69 31.38 34.56
C LEU A 340 -0.04 32.09 33.35
N SER A 341 1.14 32.68 33.51
CA SER A 341 1.77 33.51 32.47
C SER A 341 2.86 32.79 31.65
N SER A 342 3.12 31.50 31.86
CA SER A 342 4.14 30.76 31.08
C SER A 342 3.74 29.31 30.80
N PRO A 343 3.84 28.82 29.54
CA PRO A 343 3.62 27.41 29.24
C PRO A 343 4.74 26.56 29.87
N PRO A 344 4.43 25.37 30.41
CA PRO A 344 5.45 24.48 30.95
C PRO A 344 6.40 24.02 29.84
N ALA A 345 7.69 24.00 30.16
CA ALA A 345 8.71 23.43 29.28
C ALA A 345 8.39 21.94 29.00
N PRO A 346 8.57 21.46 27.76
CA PRO A 346 8.36 20.05 27.44
C PRO A 346 9.34 19.18 28.24
N PRO A 347 8.93 17.96 28.62
CA PRO A 347 9.85 17.01 29.25
C PRO A 347 11.00 16.68 28.29
N GLU A 348 12.24 16.78 28.78
CA GLU A 348 13.43 16.39 28.04
C GLU A 348 13.33 14.91 27.64
N GLY A 349 13.35 14.62 26.33
CA GLY A 349 13.40 13.26 25.79
C GLY A 349 12.26 12.82 24.87
N LEU A 350 11.44 13.74 24.32
CA LEU A 350 10.34 13.42 23.40
C LEU A 350 10.45 14.07 21.99
N ASP A 351 11.65 14.45 21.57
CA ASP A 351 11.85 15.11 20.25
C ASP A 351 11.91 14.16 19.04
N ASP A 352 11.88 12.83 19.23
CA ASP A 352 12.07 11.87 18.13
C ASP A 352 10.78 11.27 17.53
N LEU A 353 9.59 11.75 17.93
CA LEU A 353 8.31 11.23 17.41
C LEU A 353 7.59 12.15 16.40
N ALA A 354 8.17 13.31 16.08
CA ALA A 354 7.56 14.30 15.18
C ALA A 354 8.27 14.47 13.82
N THR A 355 9.27 13.66 13.48
CA THR A 355 10.08 13.83 12.25
C THR A 355 10.23 12.55 11.44
N LEU A 356 9.10 11.94 11.04
CA LEU A 356 9.09 11.09 9.84
C LEU A 356 8.84 11.88 8.55
N ASP A 357 8.42 13.14 8.66
CA ASP A 357 8.22 14.05 7.54
C ASP A 357 9.51 14.85 7.28
N GLY A 358 10.51 14.17 6.70
CA GLY A 358 11.67 14.86 6.12
C GLY A 358 11.31 15.58 4.82
N PRO A 359 12.02 16.66 4.44
CA PRO A 359 11.85 17.27 3.12
C PRO A 359 12.17 16.27 2.00
N ALA A 360 11.75 16.56 0.76
CA ALA A 360 12.05 15.74 -0.42
C ALA A 360 13.53 15.32 -0.41
N ARG A 361 13.78 14.02 -0.21
CA ARG A 361 15.12 13.43 -0.20
C ARG A 361 15.38 12.81 -1.57
N GLU A 362 16.53 13.14 -2.15
CA GLU A 362 17.14 12.28 -3.16
C GLU A 362 17.58 11.00 -2.45
N LEU A 363 17.02 9.86 -2.86
CA LEU A 363 17.46 8.56 -2.36
C LEU A 363 18.84 8.22 -2.95
N PRO A 364 19.67 7.42 -2.25
CA PRO A 364 20.97 7.01 -2.77
C PRO A 364 20.82 6.33 -4.14
N THR A 365 21.78 6.59 -5.02
CA THR A 365 21.90 5.91 -6.31
C THR A 365 22.09 4.41 -6.08
N PHE A 366 21.09 3.60 -6.42
CA PHE A 366 21.23 2.15 -6.46
C PHE A 366 21.95 1.78 -7.75
N ARG A 367 23.23 1.44 -7.65
CA ARG A 367 23.98 0.81 -8.75
C ARG A 367 23.80 -0.70 -8.66
N ASP A 368 23.58 -1.32 -9.81
CA ASP A 368 23.64 -2.76 -9.99
C ASP A 368 25.00 -3.27 -9.47
N PRO A 369 25.05 -4.22 -8.51
CA PRO A 369 26.31 -4.80 -8.07
C PRO A 369 27.00 -5.67 -9.14
N GLU A 370 26.39 -5.92 -10.30
CA GLU A 370 26.97 -6.73 -11.39
C GLU A 370 27.20 -6.00 -12.73
N ARG A 371 27.33 -4.66 -12.76
CA ARG A 371 27.85 -3.93 -13.94
C ARG A 371 28.92 -2.90 -13.64
#